data_AF-A0A0C3E6T3-F1
#
_entry.id   AF-A0A0C3E6T3-F1
#
_cell.length_a   1.000
_cell.length_b   1.000
_cell.length_c   1.000
_cell.angle_alpha   90.00
_cell.angle_beta   90.00
_cell.angle_gamma   90.00
#
_symmetry.space_group_name_H-M   'P 1'
#
loop_
_entity.id
_entity.type
_entity.pdbx_description
1 polymer ?
#
loop_
_entity_poly.entity_id
_entity_poly.type
_entity_poly.pdbx_seq_one_letter_code
_entity_poly.pdbx_strand_id
1 'polypeptide(L)' 'RNEHARDLLTIFSEKCRVKFVYPDERSEVLTGRWCKICKVDEEYIRKHGKQKAFHIGSNSSC' A
#
# COMPACT_ATOMS: atom_id res chain seq x y z
N ARG A 1 27.36 1.55 -3.05
CA ARG A 1 26.24 0.61 -3.30
C ARG A 1 25.16 0.99 -2.30
N ASN A 2 24.02 1.53 -2.73
CA ASN A 2 22.99 2.07 -1.84
C ASN A 2 22.23 0.94 -1.15
N GLU A 3 22.55 0.67 0.11
CA GLU A 3 21.98 -0.42 0.91
C GLU A 3 20.49 -0.16 1.24
N HIS A 4 20.07 1.10 1.30
CA HIS A 4 18.69 1.52 1.56
C HIS A 4 17.65 1.08 0.50
N ALA A 5 18.07 0.87 -0.76
CA ALA A 5 17.14 0.48 -1.82
C ALA A 5 16.66 -0.97 -1.70
N ARG A 6 17.42 -1.83 -1.02
CA ARG A 6 17.06 -3.24 -0.80
C ARG A 6 16.01 -3.39 0.31
N ASP A 7 16.08 -2.56 1.35
CA ASP A 7 15.06 -2.57 2.42
C ASP A 7 13.71 -2.06 1.92
N LEU A 8 13.69 -1.07 1.02
CA LEU A 8 12.44 -0.58 0.42
C LEU A 8 11.72 -1.65 -0.43
N LEU A 9 12.46 -2.51 -1.14
CA LEU A 9 11.88 -3.68 -1.85
C LEU A 9 11.38 -4.76 -0.88
N THR A 10 11.95 -4.81 0.32
CA THR A 10 11.52 -5.75 1.37
C THR A 10 10.22 -5.28 1.99
N ILE A 11 10.08 -3.98 2.27
CA ILE A 11 8.90 -3.38 2.91
C ILE A 11 7.71 -3.29 1.95
N PHE A 12 7.94 -2.89 0.70
CA PHE A 12 6.86 -2.73 -0.28
C PHE A 12 6.71 -3.97 -1.18
N SER A 13 5.48 -4.27 -1.59
CA SER A 13 5.23 -5.25 -2.64
C SER A 13 5.75 -4.77 -3.98
N GLU A 14 5.80 -5.68 -4.95
CA GLU A 14 5.87 -5.29 -6.35
C GLU A 14 4.69 -4.38 -6.73
N LYS A 15 4.89 -3.63 -7.81
CA LYS A 15 3.87 -2.74 -8.35
C LYS A 15 2.70 -3.58 -8.86
N CYS A 16 1.50 -3.32 -8.34
CA CYS A 16 0.28 -4.02 -8.71
C CYS A 16 -0.86 -3.03 -8.97
N ARG A 17 -1.89 -3.53 -9.65
CA ARG A 17 -3.16 -2.82 -9.87
C ARG A 17 -4.20 -3.34 -8.90
N VAL A 18 -4.87 -2.44 -8.19
CA VAL A 18 -5.91 -2.77 -7.21
C VAL A 18 -7.17 -2.00 -7.55
N LYS A 19 -8.31 -2.69 -7.57
CA LYS A 19 -9.63 -2.08 -7.64
C LYS A 19 -10.15 -1.88 -6.23
N PHE A 20 -10.28 -0.64 -5.79
CA PHE A 20 -11.02 -0.27 -4.57
C PHE A 20 -12.49 -0.12 -4.93
N VAL A 21 -13.36 -0.79 -4.18
CA VAL A 21 -14.81 -0.71 -4.33
C VAL A 21 -15.35 -0.04 -3.07
N TYR A 22 -16.10 1.03 -3.25
CA TYR A 22 -16.72 1.78 -2.17
C TYR A 22 -18.20 1.36 -2.03
N PRO A 23 -18.81 1.56 -0.85
CA PRO A 23 -20.21 1.16 -0.61
C PRO A 23 -21.24 1.86 -1.50
N ASP A 24 -20.89 3.00 -2.08
CA ASP A 24 -21.73 3.82 -2.96
C ASP A 24 -21.61 3.40 -4.44
N GLU A 25 -21.25 2.14 -4.70
CA GLU A 25 -21.03 1.55 -6.03
C GLU A 25 -19.88 2.18 -6.84
N ARG A 26 -19.19 3.18 -6.29
CA ARG A 26 -18.00 3.73 -6.94
C ARG A 26 -16.87 2.72 -6.85
N SER A 27 -16.05 2.70 -7.90
CA SER A 27 -14.80 1.96 -7.85
C SER A 27 -13.67 2.71 -8.51
N GLU A 28 -12.50 2.59 -7.93
CA GLU A 28 -11.27 3.21 -8.44
C GLU A 28 -10.23 2.13 -8.67
N VAL A 29 -9.59 2.16 -9.83
CA VAL A 29 -8.47 1.27 -10.15
C VAL A 29 -7.19 2.06 -10.02
N LEU A 30 -6.40 1.74 -9.01
CA LEU A 30 -5.14 2.40 -8.71
C LEU A 30 -3.96 1.47 -9.00
N THR A 31 -2.87 2.04 -9.48
CA THR A 31 -1.61 1.31 -9.69
C THR A 31 -0.59 1.79 -8.66
N GLY A 32 -0.05 0.88 -7.87
CA GLY A 32 0.76 1.23 -6.71
C GLY A 32 1.44 0.02 -6.08
N ARG A 33 1.87 0.16 -4.83
CA ARG A 33 2.52 -0.90 -4.05
C ARG A 33 1.87 -1.01 -2.68
N TRP A 34 1.80 -2.22 -2.13
CA TRP A 34 1.38 -2.44 -0.75
C TRP A 34 2.57 -2.28 0.19
N CYS A 35 2.39 -1.55 1.30
CA CYS A 35 3.26 -1.75 2.46
C CYS A 35 2.93 -3.11 3.08
N LYS A 36 3.89 -4.04 3.10
CA LYS A 36 3.67 -5.39 3.63
C LYS A 36 3.41 -5.40 5.13
N ILE A 37 3.94 -4.41 5.86
CA ILE A 37 3.77 -4.25 7.32
C ILE A 37 2.36 -3.73 7.60
N CYS A 38 2.01 -2.55 7.09
CA CYS A 38 0.70 -1.92 7.36
C CYS A 38 -0.48 -2.72 6.78
N LYS A 39 -0.26 -3.56 5.76
CA LYS A 39 -1.31 -4.40 5.16
C LYS A 39 -1.71 -5.59 6.05
N VAL A 40 -0.86 -6.02 6.99
CA VAL A 40 -1.12 -7.15 7.89
C VAL A 40 -1.30 -6.73 9.34
N ASP A 41 -0.95 -5.50 9.69
CA ASP A 41 -1.23 -4.91 10.99
C ASP A 41 -2.72 -4.62 11.16
N GLU A 42 -3.38 -5.44 11.98
CA GLU A 42 -4.82 -5.33 12.26
C GLU A 42 -5.18 -4.02 12.97
N GLU A 43 -4.31 -3.50 13.85
CA GLU A 43 -4.56 -2.25 14.54
C GLU A 43 -4.52 -1.08 13.56
N TYR A 44 -3.51 -1.06 12.68
CA TYR A 44 -3.40 -0.07 11.61
C TYR A 44 -4.61 -0.12 10.67
N ILE A 45 -5.00 -1.31 10.21
CA ILE A 45 -6.16 -1.49 9.32
C ILE A 45 -7.45 -1.04 9.99
N ARG A 46 -7.64 -1.36 11.27
CA ARG A 46 -8.82 -0.93 12.02
C ARG A 46 -8.88 0.60 12.15
N LYS A 47 -7.74 1.26 12.35
CA LYS A 47 -7.66 2.70 12.55
C LYS A 47 -7.73 3.52 11.26
N HIS A 48 -7.12 3.04 10.18
CA HIS A 48 -6.91 3.82 8.95
C HIS A 48 -7.56 3.20 7.71
N GLY A 49 -8.01 1.95 7.78
CA GLY A 49 -8.51 1.20 6.65
C GLY A 49 -7.39 0.59 5.81
N LYS A 50 -7.68 -0.55 5.19
CA LYS A 50 -6.70 -1.30 4.38
C LYS A 50 -6.18 -0.50 3.19
N GLN A 51 -7.01 0.36 2.58
CA GLN A 51 -6.63 1.21 1.46
C GLN A 51 -5.44 2.13 1.77
N LYS A 52 -5.30 2.59 3.02
CA LYS A 52 -4.19 3.47 3.44
C LYS A 52 -2.81 2.80 3.37
N ALA A 53 -2.76 1.46 3.38
CA ALA A 53 -1.53 0.70 3.19
C ALA A 53 -1.13 0.55 1.70
N PHE A 54 -1.90 1.11 0.76
CA PHE A 54 -1.61 1.10 -0.67
C PHE A 54 -1.10 2.46 -1.15
N HIS A 55 0.12 2.48 -1.69
CA HIS A 55 0.80 3.71 -2.08
C HIS A 55 0.93 3.80 -3.60
N ILE A 56 0.40 4.88 -4.18
CA ILE A 56 0.34 5.14 -5.63
C ILE A 56 1.57 5.91 -6.18
N GLY A 57 2.51 6.32 -5.32
CA GLY A 57 3.67 7.16 -5.67
C GLY A 57 5.02 6.55 -5.27
N SER A 58 6.12 7.22 -5.65
CA SER A 58 7.49 6.72 -5.44
C SER A 58 8.13 7.13 -4.09
N ASN A 59 7.49 8.03 -3.33
CA ASN A 59 7.92 8.44 -1.99
C ASN A 59 6.70 8.46 -1.07
N SER A 60 6.61 7.46 -0.21
CA SER A 60 5.57 7.39 0.80
C SER A 60 6.17 6.80 2.07
N SER A 61 6.42 7.65 3.06
CA SER A 61 6.59 7.21 4.44
C SER A 61 5.26 6.61 4.91
N CYS A 62 5.33 5.41 5.48
CA CYS A 62 4.18 4.75 6.10
C CYS A 62 3.76 5.45 7.38
#